data_AF-A0A355ULZ0-F1
#
_entry.id   AF-A0A355ULZ0-F1
#
_cell.length_a   1.000
_cell.length_b   1.000
_cell.length_c   1.000
_cell.angle_alpha   90.00
_cell.angle_beta   90.00
_cell.angle_gamma   90.00
#
_symmetry.space_group_name_H-M   'P 1'
#
loop_
_entity.id
_entity.type
_entity.pdbx_description
1 polymer ?
#
loop_
_entity_poly.entity_id
_entity_poly.type
_entity_poly.pdbx_seq_one_letter_code
_entity_poly.pdbx_strand_id
1 'polypeptide(L)'
;MEEYLIKESLKYIKVLLLELGEFSPFSMGIDKNRAITITGTEDNDDTSQEVLNILLNKADKDLLNNVFDLVCVVADVSHIDESGEKEDAVKLMVIAKDSIKEIIIRYTIDNNKVYFEENIW
;
A
#
# COMPACT_ATOMS: atom_id res chain seq x y z
N MET A 1 2.10 12.66 -10.51
CA MET A 1 3.14 11.93 -9.73
C MET A 1 2.47 10.98 -8.76
N GLU A 2 1.55 11.49 -7.92
CA GLU A 2 0.67 10.67 -7.08
C GLU A 2 -0.07 9.58 -7.86
N GLU A 3 -0.76 9.94 -8.95
CA GLU A 3 -1.45 8.98 -9.83
C GLU A 3 -0.53 7.87 -10.37
N TYR A 4 0.75 8.18 -10.57
CA TYR A 4 1.73 7.20 -11.03
C TYR A 4 2.06 6.19 -9.94
N LEU A 5 2.33 6.65 -8.70
CA LEU A 5 2.56 5.75 -7.57
C LEU A 5 1.36 4.86 -7.31
N ILE A 6 0.13 5.40 -7.35
CA ILE A 6 -1.10 4.61 -7.20
C ILE A 6 -1.14 3.52 -8.27
N LYS A 7 -0.91 3.88 -9.53
CA LYS A 7 -0.94 2.94 -10.66
C LYS A 7 0.13 1.85 -10.54
N GLU A 8 1.36 2.18 -10.13
CA GLU A 8 2.41 1.18 -9.95
C GLU A 8 2.14 0.28 -8.74
N SER A 9 1.76 0.84 -7.59
CA SER A 9 1.37 0.06 -6.40
C SER A 9 0.26 -0.94 -6.71
N LEU A 10 -0.75 -0.54 -7.49
CA LEU A 10 -1.82 -1.43 -7.96
C LEU A 10 -1.32 -2.63 -8.76
N LYS A 11 -0.23 -2.49 -9.54
CA LYS A 11 0.35 -3.62 -10.28
C LYS A 11 1.00 -4.61 -9.33
N TYR A 12 1.76 -4.12 -8.34
CA TYR A 12 2.38 -4.98 -7.33
C TYR A 12 1.35 -5.72 -6.49
N ILE A 13 0.30 -5.02 -6.03
CA ILE A 13 -0.81 -5.64 -5.29
C ILE A 13 -1.44 -6.77 -6.11
N LYS A 14 -1.70 -6.54 -7.40
CA LYS A 14 -2.26 -7.57 -8.28
C LYS A 14 -1.36 -8.79 -8.39
N VAL A 15 -0.06 -8.62 -8.56
CA VAL A 15 0.89 -9.75 -8.63
C VAL A 15 0.90 -10.53 -7.31
N LEU A 16 1.07 -9.83 -6.18
CA LEU A 16 1.11 -10.48 -4.85
C LEU A 16 -0.18 -11.27 -4.58
N LEU A 17 -1.33 -10.62 -4.73
CA LEU A 17 -2.63 -11.24 -4.39
C LEU A 17 -3.11 -12.28 -5.41
N LEU A 18 -2.99 -12.02 -6.73
CA LEU A 18 -3.50 -12.95 -7.75
C LEU A 18 -2.55 -14.09 -8.07
N GLU A 19 -1.24 -13.84 -8.07
CA GLU A 19 -0.26 -14.82 -8.53
C GLU A 19 0.36 -15.60 -7.37
N LEU A 20 0.55 -14.96 -6.22
CA LEU A 20 1.20 -15.59 -5.06
C LEU A 20 0.21 -16.00 -3.97
N GLY A 21 -1.00 -15.41 -3.95
CA GLY A 21 -2.03 -15.72 -2.96
C GLY A 21 -1.71 -15.18 -1.56
N GLU A 22 -0.71 -14.31 -1.46
CA GLU A 22 -0.22 -13.74 -0.21
C GLU A 22 -0.11 -12.23 -0.36
N PHE A 23 -0.42 -11.51 0.70
CA PHE A 23 -0.18 -10.07 0.77
C PHE A 23 1.01 -9.79 1.68
N SER A 24 1.91 -8.94 1.23
CA SER A 24 3.00 -8.43 2.07
C SER A 24 3.03 -6.90 1.99
N PRO A 25 2.91 -6.18 3.12
CA PRO A 25 2.99 -4.72 3.12
C PRO A 25 4.31 -4.22 2.56
N PHE A 26 4.24 -3.11 1.81
CA PHE A 26 5.41 -2.50 1.19
C PHE A 26 5.26 -0.98 1.09
N SER A 27 6.35 -0.29 0.77
CA SER A 27 6.34 1.12 0.43
C SER A 27 7.13 1.37 -0.85
N MET A 28 6.74 2.41 -1.58
CA MET A 28 7.34 2.83 -2.83
C MET A 28 7.60 4.34 -2.78
N GLY A 29 8.87 4.76 -2.91
CA GLY A 29 9.29 6.15 -2.90
C GLY A 29 9.76 6.62 -4.27
N ILE A 30 9.44 7.87 -4.63
CA ILE A 30 9.99 8.56 -5.79
C ILE A 30 10.97 9.62 -5.31
N ASP A 31 12.22 9.52 -5.75
CA ASP A 31 13.25 10.50 -5.43
C ASP A 31 13.17 11.73 -6.37
N LYS A 32 13.96 12.75 -6.06
CA LYS A 32 14.08 13.97 -6.87
C LYS A 32 14.52 13.75 -8.33
N ASN A 33 15.13 12.61 -8.63
CA ASN A 33 15.55 12.20 -9.97
C ASN A 33 14.48 11.36 -10.68
N ARG A 34 13.32 11.17 -10.06
CA ARG A 34 12.23 10.29 -10.51
C ARG A 34 12.61 8.80 -10.52
N ALA A 35 13.63 8.41 -9.76
CA ALA A 35 13.94 7.01 -9.52
C ALA A 35 12.98 6.44 -8.48
N ILE A 36 12.56 5.20 -8.70
CA ILE A 36 11.62 4.49 -7.83
C ILE A 36 12.42 3.53 -6.96
N THR A 37 12.16 3.59 -5.66
CA THR A 37 12.68 2.61 -4.71
C THR A 37 11.52 1.93 -4.02
N ILE A 38 11.59 0.60 -3.90
CA ILE A 38 10.60 -0.20 -3.19
C ILE A 38 11.27 -0.77 -1.94
N THR A 39 10.54 -0.77 -0.82
CA THR A 39 11.01 -1.28 0.47
C THR A 39 9.89 -2.04 1.15
N GLY A 40 10.26 -3.11 1.87
CA GLY A 40 9.31 -4.07 2.43
C GLY A 40 9.29 -5.37 1.62
N THR A 41 8.75 -6.41 2.24
CA THR A 41 8.62 -7.82 1.83
C THR A 41 9.86 -8.73 1.97
N GLU A 42 9.99 -9.39 3.13
CA GLU A 42 9.79 -10.84 3.27
C GLU A 42 9.24 -11.06 4.69
N ASP A 43 8.08 -11.70 4.78
CA ASP A 43 7.32 -11.92 6.02
C ASP A 43 7.94 -13.06 6.85
N ASN A 44 7.64 -13.12 8.14
CA ASN A 44 7.55 -14.44 8.81
C ASN A 44 6.89 -14.42 10.20
N ASP A 45 6.78 -13.29 10.87
CA ASP A 45 5.90 -13.11 12.03
C ASP A 45 5.87 -11.64 12.46
N ASP A 46 4.84 -11.30 13.23
CA ASP A 46 4.58 -10.04 13.95
C ASP A 46 3.76 -8.96 13.20
N THR A 47 2.44 -9.15 13.32
CA THR A 47 1.32 -8.18 13.26
C THR A 47 1.38 -7.10 12.17
N SER A 48 0.45 -7.13 11.20
CA SER A 48 0.33 -6.15 10.09
C SER A 48 0.43 -4.68 10.51
N GLN A 49 -0.01 -4.36 11.73
CA GLN A 49 0.07 -3.02 12.31
C GLN A 49 1.51 -2.56 12.63
N GLU A 50 2.39 -3.47 13.06
CA GLU A 50 3.79 -3.14 13.36
C GLU A 50 4.57 -2.85 12.09
N VAL A 51 4.39 -3.68 11.06
CA VAL A 51 4.97 -3.47 9.73
C VAL A 51 4.51 -2.14 9.15
N LEU A 52 3.21 -1.84 9.24
CA LEU A 52 2.67 -0.56 8.80
C LEU A 52 3.34 0.63 9.51
N ASN A 53 3.50 0.55 10.83
CA ASN A 53 4.15 1.60 11.62
C ASN A 53 5.63 1.79 11.22
N ILE A 54 6.35 0.71 10.93
CA ILE A 54 7.74 0.78 10.45
C ILE A 54 7.81 1.49 9.10
N LEU A 55 6.95 1.11 8.14
CA LEU A 55 6.90 1.70 6.81
C LEU A 55 6.55 3.19 6.87
N LEU A 56 5.55 3.56 7.69
CA LEU A 56 5.17 4.95 7.93
C LEU A 56 6.30 5.79 8.52
N ASN A 57 6.96 5.28 9.56
CA ASN A 57 8.07 5.97 10.20
C ASN A 57 9.26 6.16 9.24
N LYS A 58 9.51 5.19 8.36
CA LYS A 58 10.54 5.31 7.34
C LYS A 58 10.17 6.34 6.29
N ALA A 59 8.93 6.31 5.79
CA ALA A 59 8.42 7.28 4.82
C ALA A 59 8.58 8.72 5.35
N ASP A 60 8.16 8.98 6.60
CA ASP A 60 8.27 10.29 7.23
C ASP A 60 9.73 10.75 7.34
N LYS A 61 10.64 9.89 7.82
CA LYS A 61 12.08 10.20 7.89
C LYS A 61 12.69 10.50 6.53
N ASP A 62 12.35 9.71 5.51
CA ASP A 62 12.89 9.87 4.16
C ASP A 62 12.37 11.18 3.53
N LEU A 63 11.12 11.56 3.78
CA LEU A 63 10.55 12.84 3.36
C LEU A 63 11.22 14.02 4.09
N LEU A 64 11.38 13.95 5.43
CA LEU A 64 12.04 14.99 6.22
C LEU A 64 13.49 15.22 5.79
N ASN A 65 14.19 14.15 5.42
CA ASN A 65 15.57 14.19 4.95
C ASN A 65 15.70 14.54 3.45
N ASN A 66 14.59 14.80 2.74
CA ASN A 66 14.54 15.04 1.29
C ASN A 66 15.18 13.91 0.45
N VAL A 67 15.03 12.66 0.92
CA VAL A 67 15.40 11.44 0.18
C VAL A 67 14.37 11.19 -0.92
N PHE A 68 13.08 11.27 -0.56
CA PHE A 68 11.96 11.16 -1.49
C PHE A 68 11.14 12.44 -1.51
N ASP A 69 10.50 12.72 -2.64
CA ASP A 69 9.52 13.81 -2.76
C ASP A 69 8.10 13.29 -2.44
N LEU A 70 7.89 11.98 -2.60
CA LEU A 70 6.60 11.31 -2.43
C LEU A 70 6.80 9.83 -2.09
N VAL A 71 6.05 9.31 -1.13
CA VAL A 71 6.06 7.88 -0.76
C VAL A 71 4.63 7.34 -0.75
N CYS A 72 4.42 6.17 -1.35
CA CYS A 72 3.19 5.39 -1.23
C CYS A 72 3.44 4.21 -0.30
N VAL A 73 2.69 4.11 0.79
CA VAL A 73 2.70 2.95 1.70
C VAL A 73 1.47 2.10 1.42
N VAL A 74 1.66 0.79 1.35
CA VAL A 74 0.63 -0.19 1.01
C VAL A 74 0.57 -1.24 2.12
N ALA A 75 -0.62 -1.46 2.67
CA ALA A 75 -0.83 -2.44 3.73
C ALA A 75 -2.17 -3.14 3.60
N ASP A 76 -2.22 -4.38 4.05
CA ASP A 76 -3.44 -5.14 4.26
C ASP A 76 -4.14 -4.65 5.53
N VAL A 77 -5.42 -4.38 5.43
CA VAL A 77 -6.26 -3.83 6.48
C VAL A 77 -7.63 -4.48 6.45
N SER A 78 -8.25 -4.62 7.62
CA SER A 78 -9.70 -4.86 7.68
C SER A 78 -10.45 -3.54 7.56
N HIS A 79 -11.33 -3.43 6.57
CA HIS A 79 -12.30 -2.35 6.43
C HIS A 79 -13.62 -2.74 7.11
N ILE A 80 -14.38 -1.78 7.62
CA ILE A 80 -15.74 -2.01 8.11
C ILE A 80 -16.69 -1.25 7.19
N ASP A 81 -17.57 -1.96 6.53
CA ASP A 81 -18.54 -1.38 5.59
C ASP A 81 -19.68 -0.63 6.31
N GLU A 82 -20.61 -0.07 5.54
CA GLU A 82 -21.77 0.66 6.08
C GLU A 82 -22.73 -0.23 6.90
N SER A 83 -22.69 -1.54 6.68
CA SER A 83 -23.44 -2.55 7.46
C SER A 83 -22.73 -2.96 8.75
N GLY A 84 -21.47 -2.60 8.96
CA GLY A 84 -20.68 -3.02 10.10
C GLY A 84 -19.96 -4.36 9.90
N GLU A 85 -19.96 -4.92 8.69
CA GLU A 85 -19.24 -6.15 8.37
C GLU A 85 -17.77 -5.85 8.08
N LYS A 86 -16.89 -6.78 8.48
CA LYS A 86 -15.45 -6.67 8.22
C LYS A 86 -15.15 -7.23 6.84
N GLU A 87 -14.47 -6.44 6.03
CA GLU A 87 -14.04 -6.78 4.68
C GLU A 87 -12.51 -6.68 4.57
N ASP A 88 -11.91 -7.52 3.75
CA ASP A 88 -10.48 -7.42 3.45
C ASP A 88 -10.23 -6.30 2.45
N ALA A 89 -9.21 -5.50 2.71
CA ALA A 89 -8.88 -4.36 1.87
C ALA A 89 -7.40 -4.03 1.90
N VAL A 90 -6.94 -3.41 0.83
CA VAL A 90 -5.62 -2.79 0.78
C VAL A 90 -5.76 -1.29 0.99
N LYS A 91 -5.01 -0.75 1.95
CA LYS A 91 -4.87 0.69 2.16
C LYS A 91 -3.63 1.20 1.44
N LEU A 92 -3.82 2.13 0.53
CA LEU A 92 -2.79 2.94 -0.11
C LEU A 92 -2.73 4.31 0.59
N MET A 93 -1.59 4.67 1.14
CA MET A 93 -1.36 6.00 1.70
C MET A 93 -0.28 6.70 0.88
N VAL A 94 -0.65 7.74 0.16
CA VAL A 94 0.31 8.57 -0.57
C VAL A 94 0.66 9.79 0.28
N ILE A 95 1.92 9.88 0.65
CA ILE A 95 2.45 10.80 1.65
C ILE A 95 3.45 11.72 0.97
N ALA A 96 3.19 13.01 1.06
CA ALA A 96 4.13 14.08 0.80
C ALA A 96 4.37 14.86 2.11
N LYS A 97 5.39 15.72 2.11
CA LYS A 97 5.83 16.47 3.30
C LYS A 97 4.70 17.18 4.07
N ASP A 98 3.71 17.70 3.35
CA ASP A 98 2.62 18.51 3.91
C ASP A 98 1.22 17.94 3.61
N SER A 99 1.12 16.71 3.10
CA SER A 99 -0.18 16.13 2.72
C SER A 99 -0.17 14.60 2.73
N ILE A 100 -1.30 14.02 3.14
CA ILE A 100 -1.55 12.58 3.07
C ILE A 100 -2.85 12.36 2.31
N LYS A 101 -2.83 11.46 1.34
CA LYS A 101 -4.02 10.94 0.66
C LYS A 101 -4.15 9.45 0.97
N GLU A 102 -5.35 9.03 1.33
CA GLU A 102 -5.66 7.62 1.59
C GLU A 102 -6.63 7.10 0.55
N ILE A 103 -6.41 5.86 0.10
CA ILE A 103 -7.29 5.13 -0.81
C ILE A 103 -7.42 3.72 -0.25
N ILE A 104 -8.67 3.25 -0.10
CA ILE A 104 -8.97 1.89 0.35
C ILE A 104 -9.50 1.13 -0.85
N ILE A 105 -8.93 -0.05 -1.10
CA ILE A 105 -9.31 -0.91 -2.21
C ILE A 105 -9.73 -2.24 -1.61
N ARG A 106 -11.03 -2.49 -1.65
CA ARG A 106 -11.61 -3.74 -1.18
C ARG A 106 -11.34 -4.86 -2.16
N TYR A 107 -11.11 -6.04 -1.61
CA TYR A 107 -11.00 -7.25 -2.41
C TYR A 107 -11.69 -8.42 -1.74
N THR A 108 -12.07 -9.39 -2.56
CA THR A 108 -12.62 -10.67 -2.12
C THR A 108 -11.80 -11.79 -2.73
N ILE A 109 -11.68 -12.90 -1.99
CA ILE A 109 -11.04 -14.11 -2.49
C ILE A 109 -12.12 -15.18 -2.66
N ASP A 110 -12.37 -15.58 -3.90
CA ASP A 110 -13.28 -16.70 -4.22
C ASP A 110 -12.56 -17.71 -5.12
N ASN A 111 -12.58 -18.98 -4.73
CA ASN A 111 -11.92 -20.08 -5.45
C ASN A 111 -10.45 -19.80 -5.81
N ASN A 112 -9.66 -19.29 -4.85
CA ASN A 112 -8.26 -18.86 -5.02
C ASN A 112 -8.06 -17.78 -6.09
N LYS A 113 -9.11 -17.04 -6.44
CA LYS A 113 -9.03 -15.87 -7.31
C LYS A 113 -9.39 -14.63 -6.50
N VAL A 114 -8.59 -13.59 -6.68
CA VAL A 114 -8.83 -12.30 -6.04
C VAL A 114 -9.65 -11.41 -6.97
N TYR A 115 -10.69 -10.79 -6.43
CA TYR A 115 -11.55 -9.84 -7.13
C TYR A 115 -11.47 -8.52 -6.39
N PHE A 116 -10.96 -7.48 -7.04
CA PHE A 116 -10.99 -6.13 -6.51
C PHE A 116 -12.33 -5.50 -6.87
N GLU A 117 -12.97 -4.82 -5.91
CA GLU A 117 -14.14 -4.01 -6.24
C GLU A 117 -13.73 -2.89 -7.20
N GLU A 118 -14.53 -2.65 -8.25
CA GLU A 118 -14.29 -1.58 -9.22
C GLU A 118 -14.45 -0.21 -8.57
N ASN A 119 -13.37 0.28 -7.96
CA ASN A 119 -13.08 1.70 -7.83
C ASN A 119 -11.66 1.91 -8.34
N ILE A 120 -11.53 1.87 -9.66
CA ILE A 120 -10.35 2.44 -10.29
C ILE A 120 -10.75 3.90 -10.61
N TRP A 121 -10.12 4.81 -9.86
CA TRP A 121 -10.09 6.28 -9.96
C TRP A 121 -11.08 7.07 -9.09
#